data_AF-A0A966D695-F1
#
_entry.id   AF-A0A966D695-F1
#
_cell.length_a   1.000
_cell.length_b   1.000
_cell.length_c   1.000
_cell.angle_alpha   90.00
_cell.angle_beta   90.00
_cell.angle_gamma   90.00
#
_symmetry.space_group_name_H-M   'P 1'
#
loop_
_entity.id
_entity.type
_entity.pdbx_description
1 polymer ?
#
loop_
_entity_poly.entity_id
_entity_poly.type
_entity_poly.pdbx_seq_one_letter_code
_entity_poly.pdbx_strand_id
1 'polypeptide(L)'
;MAVSDGTGKPRPEIRGDILFDHIRTLSLIGADPLGGRTRLTLTEEDRKARDILVKWMKELDLDVRVDRFGNIFGILEGKDGGKDSLMIGSHIDTVIHAGPYDGCYGVLSGLAVARAFREAGCIPGRSLVVAAFTNEEGVRFQPDMLGSLAFVGGIPADEALSVKDDGGTTVGEALSRIGYNGNEEPGFLIPSEYLELHVEQGPRLDTEKIRIGVVEGVQGISWWRVSITGKANHAGTTPTNMRHDAGYAAASVSVFLRDLAVSTGTTLATIG
;
A
#
# COMPACT_ATOMS: atom_id res chain seq x y z
N MET A 1 -1.02 34.82 -4.42
CA MET A 1 -2.25 35.59 -4.73
C MET A 1 -3.17 34.63 -5.46
N ALA A 2 -4.33 34.31 -4.87
CA ALA A 2 -5.27 33.34 -5.43
C ALA A 2 -5.77 33.82 -6.81
N VAL A 3 -5.77 32.93 -7.79
CA VAL A 3 -6.31 33.18 -9.12
C VAL A 3 -7.81 32.98 -9.03
N SER A 4 -8.57 34.08 -8.99
CA SER A 4 -10.03 34.01 -8.87
C SER A 4 -10.66 33.58 -10.20
N ASP A 5 -11.61 32.65 -10.14
CA ASP A 5 -12.38 32.15 -11.28
C ASP A 5 -13.50 33.12 -11.74
N GLY A 6 -13.42 34.40 -11.36
CA GLY A 6 -14.44 35.39 -11.65
C GLY A 6 -15.75 35.23 -10.87
N THR A 7 -15.89 34.22 -10.00
CA THR A 7 -17.12 34.02 -9.18
C THR A 7 -16.99 34.47 -7.73
N GLY A 8 -15.78 34.85 -7.29
CA GLY A 8 -15.51 35.29 -5.92
C GLY A 8 -15.61 34.19 -4.87
N LYS A 9 -15.82 32.93 -5.26
CA LYS A 9 -15.81 31.78 -4.35
C LYS A 9 -14.38 31.25 -4.18
N PRO A 10 -13.97 30.91 -2.95
CA PRO A 10 -12.69 30.26 -2.74
C PRO A 10 -12.66 28.92 -3.48
N ARG A 11 -11.56 28.65 -4.18
CA ARG A 11 -11.32 27.41 -4.93
C ARG A 11 -10.18 26.64 -4.27
N PRO A 12 -10.37 25.35 -3.93
CA PRO A 12 -9.28 24.50 -3.47
C PRO A 12 -8.18 24.42 -4.54
N GLU A 13 -6.94 24.73 -4.15
CA GLU A 13 -5.75 24.61 -5.00
C GLU A 13 -4.76 23.61 -4.39
N ILE A 14 -4.25 22.69 -5.21
CA ILE A 14 -3.27 21.69 -4.75
C ILE A 14 -1.90 22.33 -4.64
N ARG A 15 -1.30 22.22 -3.45
CA ARG A 15 0.08 22.60 -3.16
C ARG A 15 1.04 21.43 -3.38
N GLY A 16 1.45 21.26 -4.64
CA GLY A 16 2.36 20.17 -5.04
C GLY A 16 3.71 20.20 -4.32
N ASP A 17 4.22 21.39 -4.01
CA ASP A 17 5.43 21.59 -3.19
C ASP A 17 5.29 20.94 -1.81
N ILE A 18 4.20 21.19 -1.10
CA ILE A 18 3.93 20.61 0.22
C ILE A 18 3.74 19.10 0.14
N LEU A 19 3.04 18.61 -0.90
CA LEU A 19 2.88 17.17 -1.14
C LEU A 19 4.24 16.47 -1.28
N PHE A 20 5.12 17.01 -2.12
CA PHE A 20 6.46 16.43 -2.30
C PHE A 20 7.34 16.56 -1.05
N ASP A 21 7.15 17.60 -0.25
CA ASP A 21 7.85 17.72 1.04
C ASP A 21 7.34 16.69 2.05
N HIS A 22 6.04 16.39 2.13
CA HIS A 22 5.54 15.29 2.95
C HIS A 22 6.09 13.93 2.50
N ILE A 23 6.10 13.66 1.19
CA ILE A 23 6.69 12.43 0.65
C ILE A 23 8.17 12.34 1.05
N ARG A 24 8.91 13.44 0.91
CA ARG A 24 10.32 13.52 1.31
C ARG A 24 10.48 13.23 2.80
N THR A 25 9.69 13.86 3.67
CA THR A 25 9.74 13.62 5.12
C THR A 25 9.48 12.16 5.44
N LEU A 26 8.46 11.55 4.83
CA LEU A 26 8.14 10.14 5.04
C LEU A 26 9.26 9.23 4.53
N SER A 27 9.89 9.59 3.39
CA SER A 27 10.98 8.82 2.78
C SER A 27 12.25 8.73 3.64
N LEU A 28 12.44 9.66 4.58
CA LEU A 28 13.56 9.64 5.54
C LEU A 28 13.37 8.58 6.64
N ILE A 29 12.15 8.10 6.85
CA ILE A 29 11.85 7.08 7.84
C ILE A 29 12.09 5.71 7.24
N GLY A 30 13.05 4.98 7.83
CA GLY A 30 13.50 3.69 7.30
C GLY A 30 14.54 3.83 6.17
N ALA A 31 15.16 5.00 6.00
CA ALA A 31 16.17 5.21 4.96
C ALA A 31 17.35 4.22 5.09
N ASP A 32 17.64 3.51 4.01
CA ASP A 32 18.72 2.52 3.97
C ASP A 32 20.06 3.19 3.65
N PRO A 33 21.19 2.78 4.28
CA PRO A 33 22.51 3.39 4.04
C PRO A 33 22.98 3.36 2.58
N LEU A 34 22.53 2.36 1.81
CA LEU A 34 22.90 2.17 0.40
C LEU A 34 21.94 2.87 -0.57
N GLY A 35 20.99 3.66 -0.06
CA GLY A 35 19.86 4.16 -0.80
C GLY A 35 18.70 3.17 -0.77
N GLY A 36 17.48 3.69 -0.96
CA GLY A 36 16.26 2.94 -0.65
C GLY A 36 15.68 3.34 0.71
N ARG A 37 14.58 2.69 1.06
CA ARG A 37 14.01 2.72 2.41
C ARG A 37 13.28 1.42 2.68
N THR A 38 13.36 0.99 3.92
CA THR A 38 12.70 -0.19 4.43
C THR A 38 11.85 0.22 5.62
N ARG A 39 10.53 0.32 5.39
CA ARG A 39 9.53 0.58 6.41
C ARG A 39 8.48 -0.52 6.37
N LEU A 40 8.89 -1.71 6.83
CA LEU A 40 7.99 -2.85 6.91
C LEU A 40 6.84 -2.55 7.85
N THR A 41 5.67 -3.10 7.54
CA THR A 41 4.47 -2.87 8.35
C THR A 41 4.68 -3.22 9.84
N LEU A 42 4.07 -2.42 10.70
CA LEU A 42 4.02 -2.59 12.15
C LEU A 42 5.40 -2.68 12.84
N THR A 43 6.46 -2.19 12.21
CA THR A 43 7.75 -1.94 12.87
C THR A 43 7.74 -0.57 13.56
N GLU A 44 8.84 -0.24 14.22
CA GLU A 44 9.01 1.09 14.84
C GLU A 44 9.09 2.20 13.78
N GLU A 45 9.64 1.92 12.61
CA GLU A 45 9.69 2.83 11.47
C GLU A 45 8.28 3.09 10.93
N ASP A 46 7.46 2.05 10.78
CA ASP A 46 6.05 2.21 10.39
C ASP A 46 5.27 3.01 11.42
N ARG A 47 5.45 2.72 12.72
CA ARG A 47 4.88 3.52 13.82
C ARG A 47 5.20 5.02 13.67
N LYS A 48 6.47 5.37 13.44
CA LYS A 48 6.89 6.77 13.25
C LYS A 48 6.22 7.42 12.04
N ALA A 49 6.07 6.70 10.93
CA ALA A 49 5.40 7.23 9.74
C ALA A 49 3.90 7.44 10.00
N ARG A 50 3.23 6.49 10.66
CA ARG A 50 1.84 6.61 11.09
C ARG A 50 1.63 7.80 12.03
N ASP A 51 2.51 7.97 13.01
CA ASP A 51 2.44 9.08 13.98
C ASP A 51 2.51 10.45 13.28
N ILE A 52 3.39 10.58 12.27
CA ILE A 52 3.50 11.79 11.47
C ILE A 52 2.27 11.99 10.58
N LEU A 53 1.76 10.94 9.94
CA LEU A 53 0.54 11.02 9.14
C LEU A 53 -0.65 11.49 10.00
N VAL A 54 -0.86 10.87 11.16
CA VAL A 54 -1.91 11.24 12.13
C VAL A 54 -1.73 12.68 12.58
N LYS A 55 -0.50 13.12 12.83
CA LYS A 55 -0.20 14.52 13.15
C LYS A 55 -0.63 15.46 12.03
N TRP A 56 -0.27 15.18 10.78
CA TRP A 56 -0.67 16.01 9.65
C TRP A 56 -2.19 16.02 9.42
N MET A 57 -2.87 14.89 9.63
CA MET A 57 -4.33 14.83 9.59
C MET A 57 -4.95 15.74 10.67
N LYS A 58 -4.43 15.70 11.90
CA LYS A 58 -4.90 16.56 13.01
C LYS A 58 -4.62 18.04 12.76
N GLU A 59 -3.48 18.40 12.17
CA GLU A 59 -3.15 19.78 11.77
C GLU A 59 -4.11 20.34 10.71
N LEU A 60 -4.82 19.46 9.99
CA LEU A 60 -5.87 19.80 9.04
C LEU A 60 -7.28 19.66 9.64
N ASP A 61 -7.39 19.55 10.96
CA ASP A 61 -8.65 19.34 11.69
C ASP A 61 -9.46 18.17 11.13
N LEU A 62 -8.78 17.10 10.67
CA LEU A 62 -9.46 15.89 10.25
C LEU A 62 -9.85 15.07 11.46
N ASP A 63 -11.02 14.45 11.37
CA ASP A 63 -11.49 13.52 12.38
C ASP A 63 -10.77 12.17 12.18
N VAL A 64 -9.74 11.93 13.01
CA VAL A 64 -8.89 10.74 12.88
C VAL A 64 -9.54 9.55 13.56
N ARG A 65 -9.66 8.46 12.82
CA ARG A 65 -10.17 7.15 13.26
C ARG A 65 -9.16 6.07 12.92
N VAL A 66 -9.08 5.07 13.78
CA VAL A 66 -8.22 3.89 13.59
C VAL A 66 -9.07 2.67 13.87
N ASP A 67 -9.09 1.74 12.93
CA ASP A 67 -9.79 0.46 13.13
C ASP A 67 -8.92 -0.55 13.85
N ARG A 68 -9.53 -1.69 14.22
CA ARG A 68 -8.82 -2.76 14.92
C ARG A 68 -7.70 -3.42 14.12
N PHE A 69 -7.61 -3.19 12.81
CA PHE A 69 -6.51 -3.64 11.94
C PHE A 69 -5.42 -2.57 11.76
N GLY A 70 -5.56 -1.44 12.45
CA GLY A 70 -4.65 -0.31 12.38
C GLY A 70 -4.74 0.49 11.10
N ASN A 71 -5.78 0.30 10.29
CA ASN A 71 -6.02 1.20 9.17
C ASN A 71 -6.34 2.59 9.73
N ILE A 72 -5.78 3.63 9.13
CA ILE A 72 -5.91 5.01 9.59
C ILE A 72 -6.82 5.76 8.63
N PHE A 73 -7.80 6.47 9.19
CA PHE A 73 -8.76 7.27 8.43
C PHE A 73 -8.75 8.70 8.96
N GLY A 74 -8.54 9.68 8.07
CA GLY A 74 -8.71 11.11 8.37
C GLY A 74 -9.93 11.65 7.64
N ILE A 75 -10.98 12.00 8.37
CA ILE A 75 -12.27 12.38 7.79
C ILE A 75 -12.41 13.90 7.78
N LEU A 76 -12.61 14.47 6.58
CA LEU A 76 -13.04 15.85 6.38
C LEU A 76 -14.54 15.85 6.08
N GLU A 77 -15.34 16.35 7.02
CA GLU A 77 -16.78 16.36 6.87
C GLU A 77 -17.26 17.26 5.73
N GLY A 78 -18.12 16.72 4.88
CA GLY A 78 -18.76 17.40 3.76
C GLY A 78 -20.18 17.84 4.06
N LYS A 79 -20.86 18.35 3.03
CA LYS A 79 -22.26 18.81 3.14
C LYS A 79 -23.28 17.68 3.13
N ASP A 80 -22.87 16.48 2.77
CA ASP A 80 -23.67 15.26 2.69
C ASP A 80 -23.92 14.60 4.06
N GLY A 81 -23.24 15.07 5.12
CA GLY A 81 -23.36 14.48 6.46
C GLY A 81 -22.77 13.08 6.56
N GLY A 82 -21.72 12.79 5.76
CA GLY A 82 -21.01 11.52 5.74
C GLY A 82 -21.70 10.37 4.98
N LYS A 83 -22.83 10.62 4.32
CA LYS A 83 -23.64 9.57 3.65
C LYS A 83 -23.12 9.14 2.28
N ASP A 84 -22.33 9.98 1.64
CA ASP A 84 -21.86 9.80 0.27
C ASP A 84 -20.35 10.09 0.20
N SER A 85 -19.58 9.54 1.14
CA SER A 85 -18.15 9.88 1.25
C SER A 85 -17.33 9.34 0.08
N LEU A 86 -16.33 10.14 -0.33
CA LEU A 86 -15.26 9.74 -1.25
C LEU A 86 -14.01 9.42 -0.44
N MET A 87 -13.55 8.18 -0.51
CA MET A 87 -12.29 7.77 0.10
C MET A 87 -11.14 7.90 -0.91
N ILE A 88 -10.06 8.53 -0.48
CA ILE A 88 -8.80 8.62 -1.20
C ILE A 88 -7.71 7.99 -0.33
N GLY A 89 -7.10 6.92 -0.79
CA GLY A 89 -6.13 6.20 0.05
C GLY A 89 -5.20 5.31 -0.72
N SER A 90 -4.35 4.63 0.03
CA SER A 90 -3.40 3.61 -0.41
C SER A 90 -2.73 3.03 0.85
N HIS A 91 -1.43 2.76 0.85
CA HIS A 91 -0.65 2.29 2.00
C HIS A 91 0.54 3.19 2.32
N ILE A 92 1.19 2.96 3.46
CA ILE A 92 2.43 3.66 3.83
C ILE A 92 3.54 2.72 4.29
N ASP A 93 3.30 1.41 4.43
CA ASP A 93 4.37 0.44 4.53
C ASP A 93 5.06 0.25 3.18
N THR A 94 6.28 -0.29 3.20
CA THR A 94 7.08 -0.52 1.99
C THR A 94 7.66 -1.92 1.98
N VAL A 95 8.04 -2.40 0.80
CA VAL A 95 9.04 -3.47 0.69
C VAL A 95 10.42 -3.06 1.22
N ILE A 96 11.36 -4.01 1.22
CA ILE A 96 12.78 -3.78 1.53
C ILE A 96 13.45 -3.03 0.37
N HIS A 97 14.25 -2.00 0.65
CA HIS A 97 14.93 -1.16 -0.35
C HIS A 97 13.98 -0.49 -1.37
N ALA A 98 12.78 -0.09 -0.94
CA ALA A 98 11.74 0.46 -1.80
C ALA A 98 12.09 1.83 -2.42
N GLY A 99 11.28 2.28 -3.38
CA GLY A 99 11.21 3.67 -3.86
C GLY A 99 10.52 4.60 -2.85
N PRO A 100 10.52 5.95 -3.04
CA PRO A 100 9.92 6.87 -2.08
C PRO A 100 8.42 7.14 -2.35
N TYR A 101 7.84 6.58 -3.43
CA TYR A 101 6.51 6.94 -3.91
C TYR A 101 5.46 5.86 -3.75
N ASP A 102 5.88 4.59 -3.76
CA ASP A 102 5.01 3.42 -3.68
C ASP A 102 4.10 3.49 -2.44
N GLY A 103 2.80 3.33 -2.64
CA GLY A 103 1.74 3.53 -1.65
C GLY A 103 1.57 4.96 -1.15
N CYS A 104 2.58 5.51 -0.50
CA CYS A 104 2.45 6.73 0.28
C CYS A 104 2.08 7.95 -0.56
N TYR A 105 2.38 7.94 -1.86
CA TYR A 105 1.91 8.97 -2.80
C TYR A 105 0.38 9.06 -2.85
N GLY A 106 -0.33 7.93 -2.84
CA GLY A 106 -1.80 7.90 -2.86
C GLY A 106 -2.40 8.48 -1.58
N VAL A 107 -1.91 8.03 -0.41
CA VAL A 107 -2.34 8.54 0.90
C VAL A 107 -2.10 10.05 1.02
N LEU A 108 -0.88 10.50 0.69
CA LEU A 108 -0.51 11.91 0.82
C LEU A 108 -1.21 12.81 -0.21
N SER A 109 -1.62 12.25 -1.36
CA SER A 109 -2.44 12.97 -2.32
C SER A 109 -3.85 13.21 -1.79
N GLY A 110 -4.47 12.24 -1.10
CA GLY A 110 -5.71 12.46 -0.36
C GLY A 110 -5.57 13.55 0.70
N LEU A 111 -4.47 13.53 1.46
CA LEU A 111 -4.14 14.57 2.44
C LEU A 111 -3.97 15.96 1.78
N ALA A 112 -3.36 16.03 0.58
CA ALA A 112 -3.19 17.26 -0.16
C ALA A 112 -4.54 17.83 -0.65
N VAL A 113 -5.48 16.98 -1.05
CA VAL A 113 -6.85 17.40 -1.39
C VAL A 113 -7.55 17.96 -0.15
N ALA A 114 -7.50 17.27 0.99
CA ALA A 114 -8.08 17.75 2.24
C ALA A 114 -7.50 19.11 2.67
N ARG A 115 -6.18 19.27 2.55
CA ARG A 115 -5.47 20.54 2.78
C ARG A 115 -5.99 21.66 1.89
N ALA A 116 -6.16 21.40 0.59
CA ALA A 116 -6.65 22.39 -0.35
C ALA A 116 -8.04 22.92 0.05
N PHE A 117 -8.94 22.06 0.54
CA PHE A 117 -10.23 22.48 1.07
C PHE A 117 -10.10 23.32 2.36
N ARG A 118 -9.23 22.90 3.28
CA ARG A 118 -8.98 23.62 4.53
C ARG A 118 -8.39 25.01 4.29
N GLU A 119 -7.35 25.12 3.47
CA GLU A 119 -6.70 26.39 3.15
C GLU A 119 -7.62 27.35 2.38
N ALA A 120 -8.51 26.81 1.54
CA ALA A 120 -9.54 27.59 0.86
C ALA A 120 -10.72 27.98 1.78
N GLY A 121 -10.81 27.45 3.01
CA GLY A 121 -11.95 27.67 3.89
C GLY A 121 -13.28 27.12 3.32
N CYS A 122 -13.19 26.05 2.52
CA CYS A 122 -14.34 25.47 1.82
C CYS A 122 -14.76 24.13 2.43
N ILE A 123 -16.06 23.89 2.50
CA ILE A 123 -16.63 22.59 2.87
C ILE A 123 -16.87 21.78 1.59
N PRO A 124 -16.31 20.56 1.44
CA PRO A 124 -16.51 19.74 0.25
C PRO A 124 -17.98 19.32 0.12
N GLY A 125 -18.42 19.03 -1.11
CA GLY A 125 -19.79 18.57 -1.36
C GLY A 125 -20.09 17.22 -0.71
N ARG A 126 -19.09 16.35 -0.69
CA ARG A 126 -19.08 15.00 -0.10
C ARG A 126 -17.99 14.95 0.98
N SER A 127 -18.19 14.20 2.06
CA SER A 127 -17.12 13.95 3.03
C SER A 127 -15.94 13.30 2.32
N LEU A 128 -14.73 13.77 2.62
CA LEU A 128 -13.49 13.21 2.09
C LEU A 128 -12.82 12.37 3.17
N VAL A 129 -12.44 11.15 2.83
CA VAL A 129 -11.78 10.23 3.77
C VAL A 129 -10.39 9.93 3.23
N VAL A 130 -9.36 10.33 3.97
CA VAL A 130 -7.98 9.95 3.66
C VAL A 130 -7.69 8.63 4.36
N ALA A 131 -7.39 7.57 3.62
CA ALA A 131 -7.14 6.25 4.19
C ALA A 131 -5.70 5.76 3.98
N ALA A 132 -5.10 5.18 5.02
CA ALA A 132 -3.86 4.43 4.93
C ALA A 132 -4.09 3.00 5.43
N PHE A 133 -4.04 2.04 4.52
CA PHE A 133 -4.25 0.62 4.82
C PHE A 133 -2.98 -0.04 5.34
N THR A 134 -3.16 -0.97 6.29
CA THR A 134 -2.07 -1.69 6.95
C THR A 134 -1.64 -2.90 6.13
N ASN A 135 -0.33 -3.11 5.98
CA ASN A 135 0.25 -4.33 5.40
C ASN A 135 -0.27 -4.59 3.98
N GLU A 136 -0.15 -3.59 3.13
CA GLU A 136 -0.50 -3.76 1.72
C GLU A 136 0.55 -4.62 1.03
N GLU A 137 1.83 -4.38 1.28
CA GLU A 137 2.93 -5.04 0.58
C GLU A 137 3.06 -6.53 0.94
N GLY A 138 2.46 -6.95 2.05
CA GLY A 138 2.48 -8.34 2.53
C GLY A 138 3.86 -8.88 2.93
N VAL A 139 4.92 -8.06 2.91
CA VAL A 139 6.30 -8.56 3.09
C VAL A 139 6.53 -9.20 4.46
N ARG A 140 5.96 -8.61 5.51
CA ARG A 140 6.15 -9.11 6.88
C ARG A 140 5.05 -10.09 7.30
N PHE A 141 3.80 -9.81 6.94
CA PHE A 141 2.64 -10.63 7.25
C PHE A 141 1.91 -10.96 5.94
N GLN A 142 1.65 -12.23 5.69
CA GLN A 142 0.96 -12.67 4.48
C GLN A 142 -0.53 -12.89 4.76
N PRO A 143 -1.45 -12.59 3.82
CA PRO A 143 -1.21 -12.10 2.47
C PRO A 143 -0.90 -10.59 2.39
N ASP A 144 -0.61 -10.14 1.18
CA ASP A 144 -0.71 -8.74 0.77
C ASP A 144 -2.14 -8.19 0.99
N MET A 145 -2.26 -6.86 0.98
CA MET A 145 -3.53 -6.13 1.15
C MET A 145 -4.31 -6.49 2.44
N LEU A 146 -3.63 -6.99 3.49
CA LEU A 146 -4.31 -7.59 4.64
C LEU A 146 -5.27 -6.61 5.34
N GLY A 147 -4.84 -5.37 5.55
CA GLY A 147 -5.64 -4.35 6.22
C GLY A 147 -6.91 -3.97 5.45
N SER A 148 -6.82 -3.79 4.14
CA SER A 148 -7.98 -3.49 3.29
C SER A 148 -8.88 -4.70 3.10
N LEU A 149 -8.30 -5.90 2.92
CA LEU A 149 -9.04 -7.17 2.83
C LEU A 149 -9.87 -7.41 4.09
N ALA A 150 -9.29 -7.20 5.28
CA ALA A 150 -9.99 -7.35 6.54
C ALA A 150 -11.05 -6.25 6.73
N PHE A 151 -10.76 -5.00 6.34
CA PHE A 151 -11.69 -3.88 6.39
C PHE A 151 -12.98 -4.11 5.59
N VAL A 152 -12.88 -4.75 4.41
CA VAL A 152 -14.06 -5.09 3.59
C VAL A 152 -14.70 -6.44 3.95
N GLY A 153 -14.19 -7.11 4.99
CA GLY A 153 -14.70 -8.41 5.44
C GLY A 153 -14.33 -9.60 4.55
N GLY A 154 -13.30 -9.46 3.72
CA GLY A 154 -12.79 -10.53 2.86
C GLY A 154 -11.99 -11.61 3.61
N ILE A 155 -11.61 -11.34 4.86
CA ILE A 155 -11.01 -12.29 5.80
C ILE A 155 -11.62 -12.06 7.19
N PRO A 156 -11.89 -13.10 8.00
CA PRO A 156 -12.35 -12.94 9.38
C PRO A 156 -11.36 -12.12 10.22
N ALA A 157 -11.88 -11.24 11.08
CA ALA A 157 -11.04 -10.35 11.89
C ALA A 157 -10.04 -11.10 12.78
N ASP A 158 -10.48 -12.16 13.45
CA ASP A 158 -9.61 -12.98 14.31
C ASP A 158 -8.52 -13.69 13.49
N GLU A 159 -8.83 -14.10 12.27
CA GLU A 159 -7.87 -14.73 11.36
C GLU A 159 -6.80 -13.71 10.95
N ALA A 160 -7.20 -12.53 10.48
CA ALA A 160 -6.28 -11.45 10.10
C ALA A 160 -5.36 -11.03 11.26
N LEU A 161 -5.90 -10.88 12.47
CA LEU A 161 -5.12 -10.51 13.65
C LEU A 161 -4.16 -11.63 14.11
N SER A 162 -4.46 -12.89 13.77
CA SER A 162 -3.65 -14.06 14.13
C SER A 162 -2.52 -14.38 13.14
N VAL A 163 -2.50 -13.74 11.97
CA VAL A 163 -1.43 -13.89 10.96
C VAL A 163 -0.08 -13.62 11.62
N LYS A 164 0.91 -14.48 11.34
CA LYS A 164 2.24 -14.43 11.95
C LYS A 164 3.30 -14.01 10.95
N ASP A 165 4.30 -13.26 11.43
CA ASP A 165 5.56 -13.09 10.72
C ASP A 165 6.48 -14.31 10.90
N ASP A 166 7.60 -14.33 10.19
CA ASP A 166 8.61 -15.41 10.27
C ASP A 166 9.21 -15.56 11.69
N GLY A 167 9.11 -14.52 12.53
CA GLY A 167 9.51 -14.54 13.94
C GLY A 167 8.43 -15.08 14.88
N GLY A 168 7.24 -15.40 14.37
CA GLY A 168 6.10 -15.91 15.13
C GLY A 168 5.26 -14.83 15.83
N THR A 169 5.59 -13.54 15.66
CA THR A 169 4.78 -12.42 16.18
C THR A 169 3.51 -12.31 15.36
N THR A 170 2.36 -12.11 15.99
CA THR A 170 1.09 -11.91 15.30
C THR A 170 0.86 -10.45 14.90
N VAL A 171 -0.01 -10.21 13.92
CA VAL A 171 -0.48 -8.86 13.53
C VAL A 171 -1.07 -8.13 14.74
N GLY A 172 -1.93 -8.79 15.52
CA GLY A 172 -2.56 -8.20 16.71
C GLY A 172 -1.55 -7.80 17.79
N GLU A 173 -0.54 -8.61 18.05
CA GLU A 173 0.56 -8.26 18.96
C GLU A 173 1.38 -7.09 18.43
N ALA A 174 1.66 -7.06 17.12
CA ALA A 174 2.41 -5.98 16.49
C ALA A 174 1.66 -4.65 16.52
N LEU A 175 0.36 -4.64 16.23
CA LEU A 175 -0.53 -3.47 16.35
C LEU A 175 -0.57 -2.94 17.78
N SER A 176 -0.75 -3.83 18.75
CA SER A 176 -0.78 -3.49 20.18
C SER A 176 0.53 -2.87 20.64
N ARG A 177 1.67 -3.42 20.18
CA ARG A 177 3.01 -2.89 20.49
C ARG A 177 3.21 -1.47 19.98
N ILE A 178 2.72 -1.15 18.79
CA ILE A 178 2.90 0.20 18.20
C ILE A 178 1.80 1.18 18.59
N GLY A 179 0.73 0.72 19.28
CA GLY A 179 -0.38 1.55 19.71
C GLY A 179 -1.41 1.87 18.62
N TYR A 180 -1.50 1.04 17.58
CA TYR A 180 -2.45 1.20 16.46
C TYR A 180 -3.53 0.11 16.43
N ASN A 181 -3.74 -0.62 17.52
CA ASN A 181 -4.92 -1.46 17.70
C ASN A 181 -6.15 -0.58 18.01
N GLY A 182 -6.73 0.02 16.98
CA GLY A 182 -7.88 0.91 17.11
C GLY A 182 -9.15 0.21 17.58
N ASN A 183 -10.20 1.00 17.81
CA ASN A 183 -11.48 0.53 18.35
C ASN A 183 -12.59 0.47 17.30
N GLU A 184 -12.38 1.05 16.11
CA GLU A 184 -13.39 1.00 15.08
C GLU A 184 -13.47 -0.42 14.49
N GLU A 185 -14.69 -0.90 14.30
CA GLU A 185 -14.97 -2.19 13.70
C GLU A 185 -15.25 -2.02 12.20
N PRO A 186 -14.89 -3.00 11.36
CA PRO A 186 -15.24 -3.01 9.94
C PRO A 186 -16.72 -2.66 9.71
N GLY A 187 -16.98 -1.78 8.74
CA GLY A 187 -18.32 -1.26 8.46
C GLY A 187 -18.69 0.03 9.20
N PHE A 188 -17.85 0.54 10.12
CA PHE A 188 -18.07 1.88 10.71
C PHE A 188 -18.06 2.99 9.65
N LEU A 189 -17.34 2.77 8.55
CA LEU A 189 -17.23 3.65 7.42
C LEU A 189 -17.27 2.82 6.13
N ILE A 190 -18.20 3.14 5.24
CA ILE A 190 -18.30 2.53 3.91
C ILE A 190 -18.36 3.68 2.92
N PRO A 191 -17.29 3.94 2.16
CA PRO A 191 -17.31 5.02 1.19
C PRO A 191 -18.22 4.65 0.02
N SER A 192 -18.84 5.67 -0.58
CA SER A 192 -19.62 5.46 -1.82
C SER A 192 -18.69 5.26 -3.01
N GLU A 193 -17.51 5.85 -2.98
CA GLU A 193 -16.47 5.70 -3.99
C GLU A 193 -15.08 5.64 -3.34
N TYR A 194 -14.18 4.85 -3.94
CA TYR A 194 -12.77 4.78 -3.56
C TYR A 194 -11.90 5.18 -4.76
N LEU A 195 -10.96 6.08 -4.52
CA LEU A 195 -9.98 6.54 -5.51
C LEU A 195 -8.57 6.35 -4.96
N GLU A 196 -7.74 5.65 -5.72
CA GLU A 196 -6.33 5.47 -5.41
C GLU A 196 -5.47 6.09 -6.52
N LEU A 197 -4.63 7.05 -6.14
CA LEU A 197 -3.58 7.56 -7.01
C LEU A 197 -2.31 6.77 -6.73
N HIS A 198 -1.74 6.16 -7.77
CA HIS A 198 -0.55 5.36 -7.64
C HIS A 198 0.46 5.66 -8.74
N VAL A 199 1.74 5.38 -8.46
CA VAL A 199 2.75 5.34 -9.53
C VAL A 199 2.48 4.11 -10.40
N GLU A 200 2.84 4.19 -11.67
CA GLU A 200 2.58 3.10 -12.62
C GLU A 200 3.26 1.77 -12.21
N GLN A 201 4.41 1.85 -11.53
CA GLN A 201 5.36 0.74 -11.27
C GLN A 201 5.88 0.03 -12.53
N GLY A 202 5.38 0.41 -13.72
CA GLY A 202 5.87 0.02 -15.03
C GLY A 202 6.46 1.21 -15.81
N PRO A 203 7.00 0.95 -17.01
CA PRO A 203 7.64 1.97 -17.83
C PRO A 203 6.73 2.58 -18.91
N ARG A 204 5.47 2.15 -19.03
CA ARG A 204 4.62 2.41 -20.20
C ARG A 204 4.27 3.88 -20.35
N LEU A 205 3.77 4.53 -19.30
CA LEU A 205 3.40 5.95 -19.32
C LEU A 205 4.61 6.84 -19.61
N ASP A 206 5.78 6.53 -19.03
CA ASP A 206 7.00 7.27 -19.36
C ASP A 206 7.45 7.02 -20.81
N THR A 207 7.40 5.77 -21.27
CA THR A 207 7.78 5.42 -22.66
C THR A 207 6.85 6.09 -23.67
N GLU A 208 5.55 6.08 -23.42
CA GLU A 208 4.51 6.67 -24.27
C GLU A 208 4.36 8.19 -24.05
N LYS A 209 5.07 8.78 -23.08
CA LYS A 209 5.00 10.20 -22.69
C LYS A 209 3.59 10.66 -22.32
N ILE A 210 2.84 9.77 -21.67
CA ILE A 210 1.51 10.02 -21.11
C ILE A 210 1.67 10.40 -19.64
N ARG A 211 1.00 11.47 -19.20
CA ARG A 211 1.13 11.96 -17.81
C ARG A 211 0.26 11.18 -16.82
N ILE A 212 -0.96 10.83 -17.20
CA ILE A 212 -1.96 10.21 -16.32
C ILE A 212 -2.56 9.01 -17.05
N GLY A 213 -2.49 7.84 -16.42
CA GLY A 213 -3.20 6.65 -16.85
C GLY A 213 -4.53 6.52 -16.11
N VAL A 214 -5.60 6.22 -16.83
CA VAL A 214 -6.88 5.80 -16.22
C VAL A 214 -6.86 4.28 -16.13
N VAL A 215 -6.80 3.74 -14.91
CA VAL A 215 -6.72 2.30 -14.68
C VAL A 215 -8.10 1.68 -14.89
N GLU A 216 -8.22 0.78 -15.87
CA GLU A 216 -9.48 0.08 -16.18
C GLU A 216 -9.61 -1.25 -15.43
N GLY A 217 -8.51 -1.78 -14.91
CA GLY A 217 -8.47 -3.02 -14.15
C GLY A 217 -7.07 -3.33 -13.64
N VAL A 218 -7.00 -4.29 -12.72
CA VAL A 218 -5.76 -4.79 -12.13
C VAL A 218 -5.58 -6.25 -12.57
N GLN A 219 -4.34 -6.69 -12.77
CA GLN A 219 -4.05 -8.07 -13.13
C GLN A 219 -4.39 -9.01 -11.97
N GLY A 220 -4.94 -10.19 -12.28
CA GLY A 220 -5.10 -11.25 -11.30
C GLY A 220 -3.74 -11.81 -10.90
N ILE A 221 -3.53 -12.02 -9.60
CA ILE A 221 -2.25 -12.46 -9.04
C ILE A 221 -2.41 -13.88 -8.46
N SER A 222 -1.42 -14.75 -8.66
CA SER A 222 -1.38 -16.09 -8.06
C SER A 222 0.04 -16.42 -7.62
N TRP A 223 0.22 -16.62 -6.31
CA TRP A 223 1.52 -16.93 -5.72
C TRP A 223 1.57 -18.38 -5.26
N TRP A 224 2.67 -19.07 -5.58
CA TRP A 224 2.88 -20.47 -5.25
C TRP A 224 4.23 -20.66 -4.58
N ARG A 225 4.24 -21.40 -3.48
CA ARG A 225 5.47 -21.94 -2.89
C ARG A 225 5.60 -23.40 -3.28
N VAL A 226 6.63 -23.72 -4.07
CA VAL A 226 6.88 -25.08 -4.56
C VAL A 226 8.16 -25.63 -3.93
N SER A 227 8.05 -26.76 -3.24
CA SER A 227 9.19 -27.47 -2.66
C SER A 227 9.56 -28.68 -3.52
N ILE A 228 10.76 -28.68 -4.10
CA ILE A 228 11.28 -29.80 -4.89
C ILE A 228 12.34 -30.54 -4.07
N THR A 229 12.08 -31.80 -3.75
CA THR A 229 13.04 -32.65 -3.01
C THR A 229 13.75 -33.60 -3.95
N GLY A 230 15.08 -33.48 -4.01
CA GLY A 230 15.95 -34.37 -4.77
C GLY A 230 16.69 -35.38 -3.88
N LYS A 231 17.81 -35.91 -4.38
CA LYS A 231 18.73 -36.75 -3.62
C LYS A 231 20.14 -36.16 -3.64
N ALA A 232 20.61 -35.72 -2.47
CA ALA A 232 21.99 -35.26 -2.30
C ALA A 232 22.99 -36.38 -2.59
N ASN A 233 24.02 -36.09 -3.37
CA ASN A 233 25.00 -37.08 -3.81
C ASN A 233 26.30 -36.39 -4.27
N HIS A 234 27.38 -37.14 -4.47
CA HIS A 234 28.68 -36.56 -4.80
C HIS A 234 28.69 -35.96 -6.23
N ALA A 235 29.01 -34.67 -6.33
CA ALA A 235 28.89 -33.89 -7.57
C ALA A 235 29.81 -34.36 -8.70
N GLY A 236 31.00 -34.91 -8.39
CA GLY A 236 31.97 -35.35 -9.40
C GLY A 236 31.82 -36.81 -9.84
N THR A 237 31.17 -37.65 -9.05
CA THR A 237 31.20 -39.12 -9.26
C THR A 237 29.83 -39.73 -9.48
N THR A 238 28.75 -38.99 -9.23
CA THR A 238 27.39 -39.48 -9.51
C THR A 238 27.06 -39.26 -10.99
N PRO A 239 26.88 -40.33 -11.80
CA PRO A 239 26.52 -40.20 -13.21
C PRO A 239 25.17 -39.50 -13.38
N THR A 240 24.99 -38.73 -14.46
CA THR A 240 23.78 -37.93 -14.69
C THR A 240 22.49 -38.74 -14.67
N ASN A 241 22.49 -39.95 -15.24
CA ASN A 241 21.34 -40.85 -15.29
C ASN A 241 20.91 -41.41 -13.92
N MET A 242 21.70 -41.19 -12.86
CA MET A 242 21.41 -41.63 -11.49
C MET A 242 21.02 -40.46 -10.57
N ARG A 243 20.94 -39.23 -11.11
CA ARG A 243 20.66 -38.04 -10.31
C ARG A 243 19.16 -37.82 -10.16
N HIS A 244 18.78 -37.39 -8.96
CA HIS A 244 17.50 -36.76 -8.68
C HIS A 244 17.82 -35.32 -8.29
N ASP A 245 18.10 -34.49 -9.30
CA ASP A 245 18.64 -33.14 -9.13
C ASP A 245 17.51 -32.11 -8.99
N ALA A 246 17.29 -31.65 -7.75
CA ALA A 246 16.26 -30.65 -7.46
C ALA A 246 16.58 -29.28 -8.09
N GLY A 247 17.87 -28.93 -8.23
CA GLY A 247 18.28 -27.66 -8.82
C GLY A 247 17.99 -27.61 -10.33
N TYR A 248 18.29 -28.71 -11.03
CA TYR A 248 17.92 -28.86 -12.43
C TYR A 248 16.39 -28.80 -12.64
N ALA A 249 15.63 -29.49 -11.80
CA ALA A 249 14.17 -29.47 -11.86
C ALA A 249 13.60 -28.06 -11.61
N ALA A 250 14.09 -27.34 -10.59
CA ALA A 250 13.70 -25.95 -10.33
C ALA A 250 14.02 -25.03 -11.51
N ALA A 251 15.22 -25.11 -12.08
CA ALA A 251 15.61 -24.33 -13.26
C ALA A 251 14.71 -24.64 -14.48
N SER A 252 14.32 -25.90 -14.66
CA SER A 252 13.44 -26.31 -15.76
C SER A 252 12.03 -25.73 -15.62
N VAL A 253 11.48 -25.72 -14.39
CA VAL A 253 10.21 -25.04 -14.09
C VAL A 253 10.32 -23.55 -14.41
N SER A 254 11.44 -22.92 -14.08
CA SER A 254 11.63 -21.49 -14.33
C SER A 254 11.65 -21.11 -15.80
N VAL A 255 12.35 -21.90 -16.62
CA VAL A 255 12.35 -21.71 -18.08
C VAL A 255 10.95 -21.91 -18.65
N PHE A 256 10.27 -23.00 -18.24
CA PHE A 256 8.93 -23.30 -18.72
C PHE A 256 7.93 -22.18 -18.41
N LEU A 257 7.92 -21.65 -17.19
CA LEU A 257 7.00 -20.57 -16.81
C LEU A 257 7.28 -19.27 -17.58
N ARG A 258 8.55 -18.97 -17.89
CA ARG A 258 8.91 -17.83 -18.74
C ARG A 258 8.38 -18.02 -20.17
N ASP A 259 8.59 -19.20 -20.75
CA ASP A 259 8.14 -19.52 -22.11
C ASP A 259 6.61 -19.47 -22.20
N LEU A 260 5.92 -19.98 -21.18
CA LEU A 260 4.46 -19.93 -21.09
C LEU A 260 3.96 -18.47 -21.06
N ALA A 261 4.53 -17.62 -20.21
CA ALA A 261 4.16 -16.20 -20.13
C ALA A 261 4.37 -15.46 -21.46
N VAL A 262 5.47 -15.73 -22.15
CA VAL A 262 5.74 -15.16 -23.49
C VAL A 262 4.71 -15.65 -24.51
N SER A 263 4.30 -16.93 -24.45
CA SER A 263 3.35 -17.51 -25.40
C SER A 263 1.93 -16.97 -25.28
N THR A 264 1.52 -16.54 -24.09
CA THR A 264 0.18 -15.94 -23.87
C THR A 264 0.16 -14.45 -24.19
N GLY A 265 1.28 -13.75 -24.07
CA GLY A 265 1.43 -12.33 -24.40
C GLY A 265 0.77 -11.35 -23.41
N THR A 266 -0.04 -11.85 -22.48
CA THR A 266 -0.76 -11.05 -21.47
C THR A 266 -0.40 -11.43 -20.03
N THR A 267 0.34 -12.52 -19.84
CA THR A 267 0.71 -13.01 -18.51
C THR A 267 2.15 -12.63 -18.20
N LEU A 268 2.40 -12.23 -16.96
CA LEU A 268 3.74 -12.07 -16.43
C LEU A 268 4.04 -13.25 -15.48
N ALA A 269 5.26 -13.76 -15.53
CA ALA A 269 5.73 -14.80 -14.62
C ALA A 269 7.13 -14.43 -14.12
N THR A 270 7.28 -14.46 -12.81
CA THR A 270 8.54 -14.23 -12.09
C THR A 270 8.71 -15.34 -11.06
N ILE A 271 9.97 -15.71 -10.78
CA ILE A 271 10.33 -16.74 -9.82
C ILE A 271 11.55 -16.22 -9.07
N GLY A 272 11.54 -16.38 -7.75
CA GLY A 272 12.60 -15.99 -6.84
C GLY A 272 12.87 -17.06 -5.80
#